data_AF-A0A5S3SEY9-F1
#
_entry.id   AF-A0A5S3SEY9-F1
#
_cell.length_a   1.000
_cell.length_b   1.000
_cell.length_c   1.000
_cell.angle_alpha   90.00
_cell.angle_beta   90.00
_cell.angle_gamma   90.00
#
_symmetry.space_group_name_H-M   'P 1'
#
loop_
_entity.id
_entity.type
_entity.pdbx_description
1 polymer ?
#
loop_
_entity_poly.entity_id
_entity_poly.type
_entity_poly.pdbx_seq_one_letter_code
_entity_poly.pdbx_strand_id
1 'polypeptide(L)'
;MTQFHFILKKTKYLFTVVVAMAFIMWFGRGVLNPEETADGFRQGSLLNNPDTLFWFAILLLIFFIFTCFYMLVLMESKLTLDIEKCSVSVSYYLLPQKTIYFESLNNLAVFQEEENPAEFGLYCAKQSEFYKPIYDSRGLFWTLSQQQTEEFIQLVKKHQLDQRKFPWHD
;
A
#
# COMPACT_ATOMS: atom_id res chain seq x y z
N MET A 1 -16.92 -7.80 -20.50
CA MET A 1 -17.30 -7.15 -19.22
C MET A 1 -16.81 -5.70 -19.24
N THR A 2 -17.49 -4.73 -18.61
CA THR A 2 -17.08 -3.30 -18.64
C THR A 2 -16.45 -2.83 -17.33
N GLN A 3 -16.56 -3.64 -16.28
CA GLN A 3 -16.02 -3.38 -14.95
C GLN A 3 -15.06 -4.48 -14.52
N PHE A 4 -13.90 -4.07 -14.00
CA PHE A 4 -12.86 -4.96 -13.47
C PHE A 4 -12.69 -4.72 -11.97
N HIS A 5 -12.73 -5.78 -11.17
CA HIS A 5 -12.69 -5.70 -9.71
C HIS A 5 -11.38 -6.24 -9.17
N PHE A 6 -10.49 -5.31 -8.85
CA PHE A 6 -9.17 -5.52 -8.33
C PHE A 6 -9.21 -5.71 -6.81
N ILE A 7 -8.52 -6.74 -6.32
CA ILE A 7 -8.41 -7.06 -4.90
C ILE A 7 -6.93 -7.06 -4.52
N LEU A 8 -6.63 -6.45 -3.38
CA LEU A 8 -5.30 -6.40 -2.85
C LEU A 8 -4.91 -7.73 -2.18
N LYS A 9 -3.71 -8.24 -2.47
CA LYS A 9 -3.21 -9.46 -1.84
C LYS A 9 -2.82 -9.17 -0.38
N LYS A 10 -3.66 -9.62 0.55
CA LYS A 10 -3.51 -9.36 1.99
C LYS A 10 -2.24 -9.96 2.62
N THR A 11 -1.56 -10.89 1.94
CA THR A 11 -0.42 -11.63 2.51
C THR A 11 0.77 -10.74 2.87
N LYS A 12 1.12 -9.76 2.01
CA LYS A 12 2.22 -8.80 2.28
C LYS A 12 1.90 -7.91 3.50
N TYR A 13 0.64 -7.50 3.63
CA TYR A 13 0.15 -6.72 4.78
C TYR A 13 0.13 -7.54 6.06
N LEU A 14 -0.32 -8.80 6.00
CA LEU A 14 -0.33 -9.69 7.15
C LEU A 14 1.08 -9.88 7.72
N PHE A 15 2.08 -10.09 6.86
CA PHE A 15 3.48 -10.16 7.28
C PHE A 15 3.93 -8.87 7.97
N THR A 16 3.60 -7.71 7.40
CA THR A 16 3.91 -6.40 8.00
C THR A 16 3.26 -6.26 9.38
N VAL A 17 2.01 -6.68 9.55
CA VAL A 17 1.31 -6.68 10.86
C VAL A 17 1.98 -7.63 11.86
N VAL A 18 2.47 -8.79 11.43
CA VAL A 18 3.19 -9.73 12.33
C VAL A 18 4.52 -9.13 12.79
N VAL A 19 5.30 -8.56 11.87
CA VAL A 19 6.55 -7.84 12.21
C VAL A 19 6.26 -6.68 13.16
N ALA A 20 5.18 -5.94 12.90
CA ALA A 20 4.71 -4.84 13.73
C ALA A 20 4.39 -5.29 15.17
N MET A 21 3.65 -6.38 15.33
CA MET A 21 3.32 -6.94 16.64
C MET A 21 4.57 -7.41 17.39
N ALA A 22 5.52 -8.05 16.71
CA ALA A 22 6.78 -8.47 17.32
C ALA A 22 7.59 -7.25 17.82
N PHE A 23 7.64 -6.19 17.04
CA PHE A 23 8.25 -4.92 17.42
C PHE A 23 7.58 -4.27 18.63
N ILE A 24 6.24 -4.20 18.64
CA ILE A 24 5.47 -3.68 19.79
C ILE A 24 5.75 -4.49 21.05
N MET A 25 5.75 -5.82 20.95
CA MET A 25 6.04 -6.69 22.10
C MET A 25 7.45 -6.49 22.63
N TRP A 26 8.43 -6.31 21.75
CA TRP A 26 9.82 -6.07 22.14
C TRP A 26 9.98 -4.71 22.85
N PHE A 27 9.45 -3.62 22.29
CA PHE A 27 9.48 -2.31 22.94
C PHE A 27 8.63 -2.25 24.20
N GLY A 28 7.52 -2.98 24.23
CA GLY A 28 6.67 -3.11 25.42
C GLY A 28 7.44 -3.64 26.63
N ARG A 29 8.46 -4.49 26.44
CA ARG A 29 9.35 -4.91 27.54
C ARG A 29 10.16 -3.76 28.11
N GLY A 30 10.68 -2.86 27.27
CA GLY A 30 11.37 -1.65 27.71
C GLY A 30 10.47 -0.66 28.46
N VAL A 31 9.14 -0.76 28.30
CA VAL A 31 8.15 0.02 29.07
C VAL A 31 7.76 -0.69 30.36
N LEU A 32 7.53 -2.00 30.32
CA LEU A 32 7.02 -2.78 31.46
C LEU A 32 8.12 -3.07 32.49
N ASN A 33 9.31 -3.49 32.04
CA ASN A 33 10.47 -3.83 32.87
C ASN A 33 11.73 -3.14 32.31
N PRO A 34 11.85 -1.81 32.45
CA PRO A 34 13.00 -1.06 31.91
C PRO A 34 14.33 -1.48 32.53
N GLU A 35 14.35 -1.87 33.82
CA GLU A 35 15.58 -2.29 34.52
C GLU A 35 16.18 -3.55 33.90
N GLU A 36 15.40 -4.64 33.80
CA GLU A 36 15.85 -5.91 33.19
C GLU A 36 16.22 -5.75 31.72
N THR A 37 15.53 -4.85 31.01
CA THR A 37 15.75 -4.62 29.58
C THR A 37 17.03 -3.79 29.35
N ALA A 38 17.33 -2.83 30.24
CA ALA A 38 18.52 -1.98 30.16
C ALA A 38 19.83 -2.78 30.29
N ASP A 39 19.83 -3.86 31.07
CA ASP A 39 20.98 -4.76 31.28
C ASP A 39 21.40 -5.50 29.99
N GLY A 40 20.48 -5.64 29.03
CA GLY A 40 20.78 -6.20 27.70
C GLY A 40 21.57 -5.26 26.79
N PHE A 41 21.69 -3.98 27.14
CA PHE A 41 22.44 -2.99 26.38
C PHE A 41 23.88 -2.84 26.88
N ARG A 42 24.78 -2.45 25.98
CA ARG A 42 26.19 -2.22 26.31
C ARG A 42 26.33 -1.19 27.43
N GLN A 43 27.12 -1.51 28.45
CA GLN A 43 27.44 -0.57 29.53
C GLN A 43 27.99 0.75 29.00
N GLY A 44 27.50 1.86 29.54
CA GLY A 44 27.84 3.22 29.10
C GLY A 44 27.06 3.70 27.86
N SER A 45 26.15 2.89 27.31
CA SER A 45 25.20 3.35 26.28
C SER A 45 24.03 4.11 26.90
N LEU A 46 23.42 5.01 26.13
CA LEU A 46 22.23 5.76 26.55
C LEU A 46 21.06 4.84 26.93
N LEU A 47 20.92 3.70 26.26
CA LEU A 47 19.84 2.73 26.48
C LEU A 47 20.09 1.80 27.68
N ASN A 48 21.30 1.82 28.25
CA ASN A 48 21.61 1.11 29.51
C ASN A 48 21.14 1.89 30.75
N ASN A 49 20.62 3.11 30.58
CA ASN A 49 19.90 3.83 31.63
C ASN A 49 18.38 3.50 31.57
N PRO A 50 17.77 2.93 32.62
CA PRO A 50 16.37 2.52 32.61
C PRO A 50 15.38 3.64 32.32
N ASP A 51 15.60 4.84 32.87
CA ASP A 51 14.70 5.99 32.65
C ASP A 51 14.74 6.44 31.18
N THR A 52 15.93 6.49 30.60
CA THR A 52 16.13 6.86 29.19
C THR A 52 15.51 5.82 28.27
N LEU A 53 15.70 4.53 28.58
CA LEU A 53 15.08 3.43 27.84
C LEU A 53 13.55 3.50 27.88
N PHE A 54 12.97 3.74 29.06
CA PHE A 54 11.52 3.84 29.26
C PHE A 54 10.91 4.93 28.37
N TRP A 55 11.43 6.15 28.44
CA TRP A 55 10.91 7.27 27.65
C TRP A 55 11.09 7.05 26.15
N PHE A 56 12.23 6.50 25.74
CA PHE A 56 12.48 6.17 24.35
C PHE A 56 11.53 5.08 23.83
N ALA A 57 11.32 4.02 24.61
CA ALA A 57 10.40 2.94 24.28
C ALA A 57 8.95 3.44 24.18
N ILE A 58 8.50 4.32 25.07
CA ILE A 58 7.19 4.97 24.99
C ILE A 58 7.05 5.79 23.71
N LEU A 59 8.04 6.64 23.40
CA LEU A 59 7.99 7.49 22.21
C LEU A 59 7.90 6.64 20.94
N LEU A 60 8.70 5.57 20.85
CA LEU A 60 8.64 4.64 19.73
C LEU A 60 7.31 3.88 19.66
N LEU A 61 6.78 3.42 20.80
CA LEU A 61 5.48 2.75 20.85
C LEU A 61 4.35 3.66 20.34
N ILE A 62 4.32 4.91 20.79
CA ILE A 62 3.34 5.91 20.34
C ILE A 62 3.48 6.17 18.84
N PHE A 63 4.69 6.46 18.37
CA PHE A 63 4.96 6.68 16.94
C PHE A 63 4.51 5.49 16.09
N PHE A 64 4.77 4.28 16.58
CA PHE A 64 4.40 3.04 15.91
C PHE A 64 2.88 2.85 15.83
N ILE A 65 2.16 3.08 16.93
CA ILE A 65 0.69 3.02 16.95
C ILE A 65 0.09 4.01 15.94
N PHE A 66 0.57 5.26 15.91
CA PHE A 66 0.10 6.25 14.94
C PHE A 66 0.40 5.83 13.50
N THR A 67 1.57 5.27 13.24
CA THR A 67 1.96 4.75 11.92
C THR A 67 1.03 3.61 11.49
N CYS A 68 0.76 2.64 12.36
CA CYS A 68 -0.18 1.55 12.09
C CYS A 68 -1.60 2.08 11.83
N PHE A 69 -2.08 3.02 12.64
CA PHE A 69 -3.39 3.62 12.45
C PHE A 69 -3.49 4.37 11.12
N TYR A 70 -2.48 5.18 10.80
CA TYR A 70 -2.38 5.89 9.53
C TYR A 70 -2.40 4.92 8.33
N MET A 71 -1.62 3.83 8.40
CA MET A 71 -1.61 2.78 7.38
C MET A 71 -2.98 2.13 7.22
N LEU A 72 -3.68 1.79 8.32
CA LEU A 72 -5.02 1.19 8.28
C LEU A 72 -6.06 2.12 7.67
N VAL A 73 -5.99 3.43 7.98
CA VAL A 73 -6.90 4.45 7.43
C VAL A 73 -6.72 4.58 5.92
N LEU A 74 -5.48 4.57 5.44
CA LEU A 74 -5.17 4.70 4.02
C LEU A 74 -5.16 3.37 3.26
N MET A 75 -5.41 2.25 3.93
CA MET A 75 -5.37 0.94 3.28
C MET A 75 -6.52 0.80 2.30
N GLU A 76 -6.16 0.74 1.03
CA GLU A 76 -7.07 0.43 -0.07
C GLU A 76 -7.41 -1.06 -0.02
N SER A 77 -8.70 -1.41 -0.10
CA SER A 77 -9.19 -2.78 0.07
C SER A 77 -9.63 -3.41 -1.24
N LYS A 78 -10.26 -2.59 -2.09
CA LYS A 78 -10.80 -2.97 -3.39
C LYS A 78 -10.65 -1.79 -4.32
N LEU A 79 -10.33 -2.11 -5.56
CA LEU A 79 -10.32 -1.14 -6.64
C LEU A 79 -11.25 -1.62 -7.76
N THR A 80 -12.04 -0.72 -8.33
CA THR A 80 -12.95 -1.04 -9.43
C THR A 80 -12.69 -0.09 -10.58
N LEU A 81 -12.26 -0.64 -11.71
CA LEU A 81 -12.09 0.11 -12.96
C LEU A 81 -13.36 -0.06 -13.80
N ASP A 82 -14.00 1.05 -14.14
CA ASP A 82 -15.13 1.10 -15.06
C ASP A 82 -14.66 1.75 -16.37
N ILE A 83 -14.64 0.95 -17.43
CA ILE A 83 -14.15 1.35 -18.76
C ILE A 83 -15.12 2.28 -19.47
N GLU A 84 -16.42 2.03 -19.36
CA GLU A 84 -17.45 2.86 -20.02
C GLU A 84 -17.54 4.25 -19.41
N LYS A 85 -17.45 4.31 -18.08
CA LYS A 85 -17.53 5.58 -17.34
C LYS A 85 -16.19 6.28 -17.19
N CYS A 86 -15.10 5.69 -17.69
CA CYS A 86 -13.73 6.18 -17.51
C CYS A 86 -13.46 6.57 -16.05
N SER A 87 -13.67 5.61 -15.14
CA SER A 87 -13.53 5.88 -13.70
C SER A 87 -12.84 4.75 -12.93
N VAL A 88 -12.11 5.14 -11.89
CA VAL A 88 -11.54 4.24 -10.89
C VAL A 88 -12.22 4.52 -9.55
N SER A 89 -12.89 3.52 -9.01
CA SER A 89 -13.44 3.55 -7.65
C SER A 89 -12.50 2.85 -6.69
N VAL A 90 -12.03 3.56 -5.68
CA VAL A 90 -11.15 3.07 -4.63
C VAL A 90 -11.95 2.93 -3.35
N SER A 91 -12.07 1.70 -2.86
CA SER A 91 -12.67 1.40 -1.56
C SER A 91 -11.57 1.32 -0.51
N TYR A 92 -11.69 2.09 0.56
CA TYR A 92 -10.81 2.03 1.71
C TYR A 92 -11.44 1.18 2.82
N TYR A 93 -10.64 0.75 3.79
CA TYR A 93 -11.17 0.01 4.95
C TYR A 93 -11.98 0.89 5.91
N LEU A 94 -11.49 2.10 6.18
CA LEU A 94 -12.07 3.02 7.19
C LEU A 94 -12.60 4.32 6.60
N LEU A 95 -12.21 4.65 5.37
CA LEU A 95 -12.64 5.86 4.68
C LEU A 95 -13.77 5.57 3.70
N PRO A 96 -14.62 6.57 3.41
CA PRO A 96 -15.62 6.43 2.37
C PRO A 96 -14.96 6.12 1.02
N GLN A 97 -15.69 5.36 0.18
CA GLN A 97 -15.25 5.08 -1.18
C GLN A 97 -15.02 6.39 -1.94
N LYS A 98 -13.90 6.45 -2.68
CA LYS A 98 -13.55 7.57 -3.54
C LYS A 98 -13.63 7.13 -4.99
N THR A 99 -14.41 7.84 -5.79
CA THR A 99 -14.44 7.63 -7.25
C THR A 99 -13.66 8.73 -7.95
N ILE A 100 -12.79 8.32 -8.85
CA ILE A 100 -11.89 9.17 -9.62
C ILE A 100 -12.27 9.02 -11.08
N TYR A 101 -12.63 10.12 -11.72
CA TYR A 101 -12.97 10.15 -13.15
C TYR A 101 -11.76 10.63 -13.94
N PHE A 102 -11.60 10.09 -15.14
CA PHE A 102 -10.57 10.50 -16.09
C PHE A 102 -11.20 10.72 -17.47
N GLU A 103 -10.58 11.56 -18.29
CA GLU A 103 -11.17 12.08 -19.53
C GLU A 103 -11.28 11.03 -20.63
N SER A 104 -10.31 10.12 -20.73
CA SER A 104 -10.30 9.06 -21.74
C SER A 104 -9.49 7.84 -21.27
N LEU A 105 -9.71 6.68 -21.88
CA LEU A 105 -8.88 5.49 -21.60
C LEU A 105 -7.40 5.70 -21.92
N ASN A 106 -7.07 6.65 -22.81
CA ASN A 106 -5.68 7.00 -23.07
C ASN A 106 -5.01 7.63 -21.83
N ASN A 107 -5.75 8.03 -20.80
CA ASN A 107 -5.19 8.55 -19.56
C ASN A 107 -4.77 7.46 -18.57
N LEU A 108 -5.18 6.21 -18.85
CA LEU A 108 -4.88 5.04 -18.03
C LEU A 108 -3.60 4.37 -18.55
N ALA A 109 -2.69 4.09 -17.62
CA ALA A 109 -1.61 3.12 -17.80
C ALA A 109 -1.87 1.92 -16.90
N VAL A 110 -1.60 0.74 -17.46
CA VAL A 110 -1.64 -0.53 -16.74
C VAL A 110 -0.24 -1.11 -16.73
N PHE A 111 0.20 -1.49 -15.56
CA PHE A 111 1.49 -2.11 -15.33
C PHE A 111 1.26 -3.54 -14.89
N GLN A 112 2.03 -4.48 -15.42
CA GLN A 112 1.97 -5.88 -15.02
C GLN A 112 3.28 -6.24 -14.30
N GLU A 113 3.17 -6.94 -13.18
CA GLU A 113 4.35 -7.42 -12.42
C GLU A 113 5.08 -8.52 -13.21
N GLU A 114 6.41 -8.45 -13.28
CA GLU A 114 7.22 -9.39 -14.09
C GLU A 114 7.22 -10.79 -13.49
N GLU A 115 7.36 -10.88 -12.17
CA GLU A 115 7.41 -12.16 -11.44
C GLU A 115 6.02 -12.79 -11.28
N ASN A 116 4.95 -11.99 -11.32
CA ASN A 116 3.59 -12.47 -11.15
C ASN A 116 2.62 -11.84 -12.17
N PRO A 117 2.37 -12.50 -13.30
CA PRO A 117 1.49 -11.99 -14.36
C PRO A 117 0.02 -11.77 -13.94
N ALA A 118 -0.41 -12.24 -12.77
CA ALA A 118 -1.75 -11.99 -12.25
C ALA A 118 -1.86 -10.68 -11.43
N GLU A 119 -0.75 -9.97 -11.25
CA GLU A 119 -0.63 -8.75 -10.45
C GLU A 119 -0.46 -7.52 -11.36
N PHE A 120 -1.31 -6.51 -11.12
CA PHE A 120 -1.40 -5.30 -11.96
C PHE A 120 -1.32 -4.01 -11.14
N GLY A 121 -0.51 -3.05 -11.58
CA GLY A 121 -0.54 -1.67 -11.12
C GLY A 121 -1.37 -0.80 -12.06
N LEU A 122 -2.02 0.23 -11.51
CA LEU A 122 -2.76 1.21 -12.31
C LEU A 122 -2.23 2.62 -12.05
N TYR A 123 -2.23 3.44 -13.10
CA TYR A 123 -1.86 4.84 -13.04
C TYR A 123 -2.79 5.65 -13.94
N CYS A 124 -3.40 6.69 -13.39
CA CYS A 124 -4.28 7.58 -14.14
C CYS A 124 -3.78 9.02 -14.00
N ALA A 125 -3.53 9.70 -15.12
CA ALA A 125 -3.13 11.11 -15.13
C ALA A 125 -4.08 11.99 -15.95
N LYS A 126 -4.11 13.29 -15.67
CA LYS A 126 -4.85 14.24 -16.53
C LYS A 126 -4.18 14.33 -17.90
N GLN A 127 -4.97 14.57 -18.95
CA GLN A 127 -4.44 14.66 -20.31
C GLN A 127 -3.52 15.88 -20.47
N SER A 128 -3.81 16.97 -19.77
CA SER A 128 -2.99 18.18 -19.77
C SER A 128 -1.79 18.12 -18.81
N GLU A 129 -1.78 17.20 -17.85
CA GLU A 129 -0.78 17.13 -16.77
C GLU A 129 -0.33 15.69 -16.53
N PHE A 130 0.31 15.06 -17.52
CA PHE A 130 0.72 13.65 -17.44
C PHE A 130 1.66 13.33 -16.26
N TYR A 131 2.39 14.32 -15.76
CA TYR A 131 3.32 14.20 -14.62
C TYR A 131 2.64 14.28 -13.24
N LYS A 132 1.33 14.59 -13.20
CA LYS A 132 0.54 14.64 -11.97
C LYS A 132 -0.53 13.55 -12.00
N PRO A 133 -0.34 12.43 -11.29
CA PRO A 133 -1.37 11.40 -11.20
C PRO A 133 -2.63 11.94 -10.50
N ILE A 134 -3.78 11.61 -11.07
CA ILE A 134 -5.08 11.71 -10.39
C ILE A 134 -5.30 10.48 -9.51
N TYR A 135 -4.85 9.32 -10.00
CA TYR A 135 -4.81 8.08 -9.25
C TYR A 135 -3.48 7.39 -9.48
N ASP A 136 -2.99 6.77 -8.42
CA ASP A 136 -1.73 6.10 -8.42
C ASP A 136 -1.74 4.91 -7.46
N SER A 137 -1.44 3.73 -7.98
CA SER A 137 -1.29 2.52 -7.18
C SER A 137 -0.03 2.51 -6.30
N ARG A 138 0.95 3.44 -6.49
CA ARG A 138 2.12 3.64 -5.60
C ARG A 138 2.89 2.36 -5.26
N GLY A 139 3.11 1.49 -6.25
CA GLY A 139 3.78 0.20 -6.06
C GLY A 139 2.93 -0.90 -5.42
N LEU A 140 1.62 -0.66 -5.24
CA LEU A 140 0.66 -1.71 -4.89
C LEU A 140 0.18 -2.41 -6.15
N PHE A 141 0.41 -3.72 -6.20
CA PHE A 141 -0.13 -4.55 -7.25
C PHE A 141 -1.42 -5.23 -6.81
N TRP A 142 -2.34 -5.25 -7.76
CA TRP A 142 -3.70 -5.69 -7.57
C TRP A 142 -3.94 -6.98 -8.34
N THR A 143 -4.72 -7.87 -7.74
CA THR A 143 -5.10 -9.13 -8.37
C THR A 143 -6.53 -9.08 -8.89
N LEU A 144 -6.77 -9.73 -10.02
CA LEU A 144 -8.09 -9.97 -10.57
C LEU A 144 -8.47 -11.45 -10.39
N SER A 145 -9.76 -11.77 -10.47
CA SER A 145 -10.18 -13.16 -10.58
C SER A 145 -9.69 -13.74 -11.91
N GLN A 146 -9.44 -15.06 -11.97
CA GLN A 146 -8.88 -15.70 -13.16
C GLN A 146 -9.67 -15.37 -14.45
N GLN A 147 -11.00 -15.40 -14.37
CA GLN A 147 -11.87 -15.03 -15.49
C GLN A 147 -11.71 -13.55 -15.91
N GLN A 148 -11.61 -12.63 -14.94
CA GLN A 148 -11.43 -11.21 -15.24
C GLN A 148 -10.02 -10.90 -15.77
N THR A 149 -9.01 -11.64 -15.34
CA THR A 149 -7.62 -11.46 -15.78
C THR A 149 -7.47 -11.62 -17.29
N GLU A 150 -8.05 -12.67 -17.88
CA GLU A 150 -7.97 -12.90 -19.32
C GLU A 150 -8.64 -11.80 -20.13
N GLU A 151 -9.86 -11.40 -19.73
CA GLU A 151 -10.59 -10.29 -20.34
C GLU A 151 -9.82 -8.97 -20.21
N PHE A 152 -9.20 -8.75 -19.05
CA PHE A 152 -8.43 -7.54 -18.78
C PHE A 152 -7.17 -7.47 -19.63
N ILE A 153 -6.42 -8.56 -19.76
CA ILE A 153 -5.23 -8.63 -20.63
C ILE A 153 -5.60 -8.35 -22.08
N GLN A 154 -6.72 -8.88 -22.57
CA GLN A 154 -7.20 -8.57 -23.92
C GLN A 154 -7.53 -7.09 -24.08
N LEU A 155 -8.16 -6.48 -23.08
CA LEU A 155 -8.47 -5.05 -23.08
C LEU A 155 -7.20 -4.19 -23.08
N VAL A 156 -6.21 -4.52 -22.23
CA VAL A 156 -4.92 -3.84 -22.19
C VAL A 156 -4.24 -3.86 -23.55
N LYS A 157 -4.18 -5.03 -24.20
CA LYS A 157 -3.60 -5.18 -25.55
C LYS A 157 -4.39 -4.43 -26.62
N LYS A 158 -5.72 -4.53 -26.61
CA LYS A 158 -6.60 -3.88 -27.58
C LYS A 158 -6.46 -2.36 -27.55
N HIS A 159 -6.29 -1.79 -26.36
CA HIS A 159 -6.20 -0.35 -26.15
C HIS A 159 -4.77 0.16 -25.94
N GLN A 160 -3.75 -0.71 -26.06
CA GLN A 160 -2.32 -0.39 -25.91
C GLN A 160 -2.00 0.33 -24.58
N LEU A 161 -2.62 -0.10 -23.49
CA LEU A 161 -2.52 0.56 -22.17
C LEU A 161 -1.21 0.27 -21.43
N ASP A 162 -0.40 -0.65 -21.95
CA ASP A 162 0.87 -1.15 -21.41
C ASP A 162 2.11 -0.41 -21.94
N GLN A 163 1.96 0.49 -22.91
CA GLN A 163 3.11 1.11 -23.59
C GLN A 163 3.82 2.22 -22.81
N ARG A 164 3.37 2.56 -21.60
CA ARG A 164 3.95 3.66 -20.82
C ARG A 164 5.08 3.16 -19.93
N LYS A 165 6.18 3.92 -19.87
CA LYS A 165 7.25 3.66 -18.91
C LYS A 165 6.71 3.82 -17.48
N PHE A 166 7.12 2.92 -16.59
CA PHE A 166 6.81 2.96 -15.17
C PHE A 166 7.26 4.29 -14.55
N PRO A 167 6.39 5.03 -13.84
CA PRO A 167 6.77 6.27 -13.15
C PRO A 167 7.54 6.03 -11.83
N TRP A 168 7.72 4.78 -11.39
CA TRP A 168 8.36 4.41 -10.11
C TRP A 168 9.86 4.12 -10.20
N HIS A 169 10.43 4.15 -11.40
CA HIS A 169 11.78 3.66 -11.68
C HIS A 169 12.76 4.72 -12.20
N ASP A 170 12.42 6.01 -12.03
CA ASP A 170 13.37 7.12 -12.22
C ASP A 170 13.95 7.59 -10.87
#